data_AF-A0A109IK02-F1
#
_entry.id   AF-A0A109IK02-F1
#
_cell.length_a   1.000
_cell.length_b   1.000
_cell.length_c   1.000
_cell.angle_alpha   90.00
_cell.angle_beta   90.00
_cell.angle_gamma   90.00
#
_symmetry.space_group_name_H-M   'P 1'
#
loop_
_entity.id
_entity.type
_entity.pdbx_description
1 polymer ?
#
loop_
_entity_poly.entity_id
_entity_poly.type
_entity_poly.pdbx_seq_one_letter_code
_entity_poly.pdbx_strand_id
1 'polypeptide(L)'
;MRVPSRSPGPQPGVTPPAPARRSPVPTRADRLVAPDLDAYRTAVAELLVEVGALAGVTATAARQVLLDERLREPAIADVLDATEQGLLGARESLLLELARHQPDARASAPDLTALVRIYLLSRIDLMWWRDAPVLRTDEQVDTHPDLIDLEWLRRRSLLGFRYREQPAGVLGRGVRGLRQRLVPEAAPRTAGVPFRRTRREIVALLNDLAREFARSAPPDTPPLWVTSLAHSAEHQYRLRRLGYPAMLPSGHCLGWAVDVELAWYARFGARDVLAEILLARQAAGEVNVIDEGSTWHVCLAPAARARLRSAYEAEMGS
;
A
#
# COMPACT_ATOMS: atom_id res chain seq x y z
N MET A 1 60.51 -35.24 21.30
CA MET A 1 60.73 -34.33 22.45
C MET A 1 62.21 -33.95 22.48
N ARG A 2 62.57 -32.80 21.88
CA ARG A 2 63.85 -32.08 22.01
C ARG A 2 63.67 -30.69 21.37
N VAL A 3 63.69 -29.67 22.21
CA VAL A 3 63.92 -28.23 21.91
C VAL A 3 65.32 -27.97 22.50
N PRO A 4 66.21 -27.05 22.04
CA PRO A 4 65.92 -25.74 21.42
C PRO A 4 66.89 -25.29 20.31
N SER A 5 66.60 -24.18 19.64
CA SER A 5 67.60 -23.10 19.42
C SER A 5 67.05 -21.85 18.72
N ARG A 6 67.34 -20.73 19.39
CA ARG A 6 67.88 -19.44 18.89
C ARG A 6 67.00 -18.49 18.06
N SER A 7 66.88 -17.30 18.65
CA SER A 7 66.39 -16.02 18.17
C SER A 7 67.02 -15.55 16.85
N PRO A 8 66.28 -14.78 16.03
CA PRO A 8 66.86 -13.86 15.05
C PRO A 8 67.01 -12.44 15.64
N GLY A 9 68.16 -11.84 15.40
CA GLY A 9 68.45 -10.42 15.66
C GLY A 9 67.76 -9.48 14.65
N PRO A 10 67.92 -8.16 14.85
CA PRO A 10 67.09 -7.12 14.24
C PRO A 10 67.54 -6.77 12.81
N GLN A 11 66.59 -6.69 11.88
CA GLN A 11 66.79 -6.04 10.58
C GLN A 11 66.21 -4.61 10.60
N PRO A 12 66.93 -3.62 10.04
CA PRO A 12 66.55 -2.21 10.06
C PRO A 12 65.50 -1.84 9.00
N GLY A 13 64.79 -0.76 9.33
CA GLY A 13 63.56 -0.27 8.73
C GLY A 13 63.54 0.00 7.22
N VAL A 14 62.35 -0.25 6.65
CA VAL A 14 61.86 0.44 5.45
C VAL A 14 60.48 1.00 5.82
N THR A 15 60.42 2.31 6.02
CA THR A 15 59.20 3.06 6.30
C THR A 15 58.40 3.20 4.98
N PRO A 16 57.15 2.72 4.89
CA PRO A 16 56.31 3.04 3.74
C PRO A 16 55.89 4.53 3.79
N PRO A 17 55.83 5.23 2.63
CA PRO A 17 55.41 6.62 2.61
C PRO A 17 53.94 6.74 3.01
N ALA A 18 53.65 7.78 3.79
CA ALA A 18 52.30 8.12 4.26
C ALA A 18 51.32 8.27 3.08
N PRO A 19 50.09 7.75 3.17
CA PRO A 19 49.09 7.98 2.15
C PRO A 19 48.72 9.46 2.13
N ALA A 20 48.88 10.08 0.96
CA ALA A 20 48.41 11.42 0.68
C ALA A 20 46.92 11.52 1.04
N ARG A 21 46.58 12.48 1.91
CA ARG A 21 45.21 12.87 2.22
C ARG A 21 44.51 13.24 0.92
N ARG A 22 43.71 12.32 0.38
CA ARG A 22 42.68 12.67 -0.61
C ARG A 22 41.64 13.50 0.12
N SER A 23 41.60 14.79 -0.21
CA SER A 23 40.45 15.64 0.09
C SER A 23 39.19 14.92 -0.39
N PRO A 24 38.11 14.86 0.42
CA PRO A 24 36.86 14.28 -0.03
C PRO A 24 36.39 15.08 -1.24
N VAL A 25 36.29 14.39 -2.37
CA VAL A 25 35.50 14.86 -3.52
C VAL A 25 34.12 15.16 -2.94
N PRO A 26 33.56 16.38 -3.12
CA PRO A 26 32.19 16.61 -2.75
C PRO A 26 31.36 15.64 -3.58
N THR A 27 30.83 14.61 -2.92
CA THR A 27 29.73 13.83 -3.46
C THR A 27 28.68 14.86 -3.77
N ARG A 28 28.49 15.10 -5.08
CA ARG A 28 27.29 15.71 -5.62
C ARG A 28 26.17 14.75 -5.25
N ALA A 29 25.72 14.86 -3.99
CA ALA A 29 24.37 14.53 -3.63
C ALA A 29 23.52 15.54 -4.40
N ASP A 30 23.33 15.29 -5.69
CA ASP A 30 22.06 15.61 -6.30
C ASP A 30 21.06 14.90 -5.39
N ARG A 31 20.51 15.65 -4.43
CA ARG A 31 19.20 15.35 -3.90
C ARG A 31 18.35 15.30 -5.16
N LEU A 32 18.12 14.10 -5.69
CA LEU A 32 17.04 13.85 -6.62
C LEU A 32 15.84 14.52 -5.96
N VAL A 33 15.39 15.62 -6.56
CA VAL A 33 14.22 16.35 -6.08
C VAL A 33 13.11 15.30 -6.11
N ALA A 34 12.58 14.96 -4.95
CA ALA A 34 11.50 13.99 -4.87
C ALA A 34 10.34 14.50 -5.73
N PRO A 35 9.65 13.64 -6.49
CA PRO A 35 8.51 14.05 -7.30
C PRO A 35 7.47 14.80 -6.45
N ASP A 36 6.88 15.85 -7.03
CA ASP A 36 5.80 16.60 -6.40
C ASP A 36 4.51 15.77 -6.43
N LEU A 37 4.18 15.15 -5.30
CA LEU A 37 3.01 14.28 -5.19
C LEU A 37 1.68 15.03 -5.22
N ASP A 38 1.66 16.32 -4.90
CA ASP A 38 0.43 17.13 -4.96
C ASP A 38 0.15 17.59 -6.38
N ALA A 39 1.20 17.98 -7.11
CA ALA A 39 1.12 18.20 -8.56
C ALA A 39 0.70 16.91 -9.28
N TYR A 40 1.27 15.76 -8.90
CA TYR A 40 0.88 14.46 -9.44
C TYR A 40 -0.61 14.15 -9.23
N ARG A 41 -1.10 14.26 -7.99
CA ARG A 41 -2.52 13.99 -7.67
C ARG A 41 -3.46 14.93 -8.41
N THR A 42 -3.08 16.20 -8.54
CA THR A 42 -3.83 17.20 -9.33
C THR A 42 -3.91 16.78 -10.79
N ALA A 43 -2.77 16.45 -11.41
CA ALA A 43 -2.71 16.03 -12.82
C ALA A 43 -3.50 14.73 -13.08
N VAL A 44 -3.47 13.79 -12.12
CA VAL A 44 -4.29 12.57 -12.16
C VAL A 44 -5.77 12.94 -12.06
N ALA A 45 -6.17 13.81 -11.14
CA ALA A 45 -7.57 14.22 -10.99
C ALA A 45 -8.14 14.85 -12.27
N GLU A 46 -7.37 15.72 -12.92
CA GLU A 46 -7.72 16.31 -14.23
C GLU A 46 -7.87 15.23 -15.31
N LEU A 47 -6.89 14.33 -15.42
CA LEU A 47 -6.95 13.21 -16.37
C LEU A 47 -8.20 12.33 -16.15
N LEU A 48 -8.61 12.12 -14.90
CA LEU A 48 -9.82 11.33 -14.61
C LEU A 48 -11.11 12.01 -15.11
N VAL A 49 -11.17 13.35 -15.10
CA VAL A 49 -12.30 14.09 -15.68
C VAL A 49 -12.34 13.89 -17.20
N GLU A 50 -11.19 13.97 -17.86
CA GLU A 50 -11.07 13.79 -19.31
C GLU A 50 -11.39 12.35 -19.74
N VAL A 51 -10.91 11.35 -18.98
CA VAL A 51 -11.24 9.94 -19.20
C VAL A 51 -12.75 9.70 -19.02
N GLY A 52 -13.36 10.29 -17.99
CA GLY A 52 -14.80 10.21 -17.76
C GLY A 52 -15.63 10.81 -18.91
N ALA A 53 -15.17 11.91 -19.50
CA ALA A 53 -15.79 12.50 -20.68
C ALA A 53 -15.75 11.58 -21.93
N LEU A 54 -14.80 10.63 -21.96
CA LEU A 54 -14.61 9.67 -23.04
C LEU A 54 -15.16 8.26 -22.74
N ALA A 55 -16.09 8.11 -21.79
CA ALA A 55 -16.62 6.81 -21.35
C ALA A 55 -17.39 6.00 -22.43
N GLY A 56 -17.65 6.58 -23.61
CA GLY A 56 -18.32 5.90 -24.72
C GLY A 56 -17.50 4.78 -25.38
N VAL A 57 -18.16 3.69 -25.79
CA VAL A 57 -17.55 2.49 -26.40
C VAL A 57 -16.76 2.81 -27.69
N THR A 58 -17.17 3.83 -28.44
CA THR A 58 -16.51 4.27 -29.68
C THR A 58 -15.24 5.10 -29.45
N ALA A 59 -14.93 5.49 -28.20
CA ALA A 59 -13.83 6.39 -27.88
C ALA A 59 -12.52 5.69 -27.49
N THR A 60 -12.34 4.39 -27.75
CA THR A 60 -11.15 3.63 -27.32
C THR A 60 -9.85 4.22 -27.84
N ALA A 61 -9.77 4.56 -29.14
CA ALA A 61 -8.57 5.16 -29.72
C ALA A 61 -8.30 6.56 -29.15
N ALA A 62 -9.35 7.38 -28.96
CA ALA A 62 -9.23 8.69 -28.35
C ALA A 62 -8.71 8.61 -26.90
N ARG A 63 -9.17 7.62 -26.13
CA ARG A 63 -8.69 7.36 -24.76
C ARG A 63 -7.22 6.96 -24.72
N GLN A 64 -6.77 6.13 -25.67
CA GLN A 64 -5.36 5.75 -25.76
C GLN A 64 -4.47 6.95 -26.09
N VAL A 65 -4.88 7.79 -27.05
CA VAL A 65 -4.15 9.03 -27.40
C VAL A 65 -4.09 9.97 -26.19
N LEU A 66 -5.22 10.19 -25.51
CA LEU A 66 -5.30 11.03 -24.33
C LEU A 66 -4.32 10.57 -23.23
N LEU A 67 -4.37 9.28 -22.89
CA LEU A 67 -3.49 8.71 -21.88
C LEU A 67 -2.03 8.84 -22.30
N ASP A 68 -1.72 8.53 -23.55
CA ASP A 68 -0.35 8.67 -24.06
C ASP A 68 0.18 10.10 -23.92
N GLU A 69 -0.63 11.11 -24.22
CA GLU A 69 -0.27 12.51 -24.07
C GLU A 69 -0.10 12.90 -22.59
N ARG A 70 -1.11 12.64 -21.76
CA ARG A 70 -1.11 13.03 -20.34
C ARG A 70 -0.02 12.33 -19.54
N LEU A 71 0.29 11.07 -19.82
CA LEU A 71 1.35 10.35 -19.11
C LEU A 71 2.76 10.94 -19.34
N ARG A 72 2.96 11.73 -20.39
CA ARG A 72 4.25 12.41 -20.67
C ARG A 72 4.37 13.76 -19.98
N GLU A 73 3.32 14.24 -19.34
CA GLU A 73 3.40 15.49 -18.59
C GLU A 73 4.36 15.33 -17.40
N PRO A 74 5.23 16.32 -17.13
CA PRO A 74 6.25 16.21 -16.10
C PRO A 74 5.70 15.76 -14.74
N ALA A 75 4.56 16.34 -14.33
CA ALA A 75 3.90 16.01 -13.07
C ALA A 75 3.60 14.51 -12.93
N ILE A 76 3.19 13.84 -14.03
CA ILE A 76 2.91 12.40 -14.06
C ILE A 76 4.19 11.59 -14.30
N ALA A 77 4.97 11.98 -15.30
CA ALA A 77 6.17 11.28 -15.72
C ALA A 77 7.19 11.11 -14.58
N ASP A 78 7.41 12.16 -13.78
CA ASP A 78 8.40 12.14 -12.68
C ASP A 78 8.09 11.04 -11.65
N VAL A 79 6.81 10.82 -11.31
CA VAL A 79 6.40 9.75 -10.39
C VAL A 79 6.55 8.38 -11.05
N LEU A 80 6.18 8.24 -12.32
CA LEU A 80 6.27 6.97 -13.03
C LEU A 80 7.72 6.53 -13.24
N ASP A 81 8.61 7.47 -13.59
CA ASP A 81 10.05 7.24 -13.74
C ASP A 81 10.74 6.90 -12.42
N ALA A 82 10.19 7.33 -11.29
CA ALA A 82 10.69 6.98 -9.98
C ALA A 82 10.31 5.55 -9.52
N THR A 83 9.41 4.87 -10.24
CA THR A 83 9.08 3.45 -10.00
C THR A 83 10.10 2.51 -10.66
N GLU A 84 10.17 1.25 -10.21
CA GLU A 84 11.04 0.23 -10.85
C GLU A 84 10.72 -0.01 -12.34
N GLN A 85 9.47 0.20 -12.75
CA GLN A 85 9.03 -0.02 -14.13
C GLN A 85 9.39 1.16 -15.06
N GLY A 86 9.66 2.33 -14.50
CA GLY A 86 9.81 3.59 -15.23
C GLY A 86 8.52 4.03 -15.96
N LEU A 87 8.56 5.20 -16.61
CA LEU A 87 7.45 5.73 -17.39
C LEU A 87 6.96 4.77 -18.48
N LEU A 88 7.89 4.21 -19.27
CA LEU A 88 7.55 3.32 -20.37
C LEU A 88 6.84 2.04 -19.88
N GLY A 89 7.39 1.38 -18.85
CA GLY A 89 6.79 0.16 -18.30
C GLY A 89 5.46 0.41 -17.61
N ALA A 90 5.31 1.56 -16.93
CA ALA A 90 4.04 1.96 -16.32
C ALA A 90 2.97 2.23 -17.39
N ARG A 91 3.32 2.95 -18.46
CA ARG A 91 2.42 3.21 -19.59
C ARG A 91 1.94 1.92 -20.25
N GLU A 92 2.87 1.03 -20.60
CA GLU A 92 2.54 -0.27 -21.22
C GLU A 92 1.64 -1.12 -20.32
N SER A 93 1.93 -1.13 -19.01
CA SER A 93 1.13 -1.84 -18.03
C SER A 93 -0.30 -1.26 -17.95
N LEU A 94 -0.46 0.07 -17.92
CA LEU A 94 -1.78 0.70 -17.91
C LEU A 94 -2.58 0.36 -19.18
N LEU A 95 -1.96 0.44 -20.35
CA LEU A 95 -2.62 0.10 -21.61
C LEU A 95 -3.06 -1.38 -21.64
N LEU A 96 -2.25 -2.28 -21.08
CA LEU A 96 -2.63 -3.69 -20.92
C LEU A 96 -3.80 -3.87 -19.93
N GLU A 97 -3.84 -3.13 -18.82
CA GLU A 97 -4.97 -3.17 -17.90
C GLU A 97 -6.26 -2.67 -18.56
N LEU A 98 -6.16 -1.59 -19.36
CA LEU A 98 -7.30 -1.04 -20.11
C LEU A 98 -7.80 -2.00 -21.19
N ALA A 99 -6.89 -2.69 -21.89
CA ALA A 99 -7.27 -3.68 -22.89
C ALA A 99 -7.92 -4.93 -22.25
N ARG A 100 -7.56 -5.28 -21.02
CA ARG A 100 -8.15 -6.39 -20.25
C ARG A 100 -9.44 -6.00 -19.56
N HIS A 101 -9.70 -4.72 -19.37
CA HIS A 101 -10.91 -4.23 -18.75
C HIS A 101 -12.13 -4.55 -19.64
N GLN A 102 -12.89 -5.57 -19.23
CA GLN A 102 -14.20 -5.86 -19.79
C GLN A 102 -15.26 -5.23 -18.88
N PRO A 103 -16.10 -4.31 -19.39
CA PRO A 103 -17.23 -3.77 -18.65
C PRO A 103 -18.28 -4.87 -18.51
N ASP A 104 -18.11 -5.75 -17.53
CA ASP A 104 -19.01 -6.87 -17.30
C ASP A 104 -20.22 -6.40 -16.49
N ALA A 105 -21.42 -6.44 -17.08
CA ALA A 105 -22.66 -5.95 -16.48
C ALA A 105 -23.11 -6.72 -15.21
N ARG A 106 -22.42 -7.81 -14.84
CA ARG A 106 -22.78 -8.70 -13.73
C ARG A 106 -21.83 -8.62 -12.53
N ALA A 107 -20.70 -7.94 -12.65
CA ALA A 107 -19.70 -7.82 -11.59
C ALA A 107 -19.50 -6.35 -11.19
N SER A 108 -19.20 -6.12 -9.91
CA SER A 108 -18.74 -4.83 -9.38
C SER A 108 -17.33 -4.49 -9.88
N ALA A 109 -17.09 -4.58 -11.20
CA ALA A 109 -15.86 -4.11 -11.80
C ALA A 109 -15.82 -2.58 -11.69
N PRO A 110 -14.69 -1.98 -11.27
CA PRO A 110 -14.55 -0.54 -11.24
C PRO A 110 -14.80 0.01 -12.63
N ASP A 111 -15.55 1.11 -12.73
CA ASP A 111 -15.61 1.88 -13.98
C ASP A 111 -14.18 2.21 -14.45
N LEU A 112 -13.99 2.40 -15.75
CA LEU A 112 -12.72 2.74 -16.37
C LEU A 112 -11.99 3.87 -15.64
N THR A 113 -12.73 4.89 -15.22
CA THR A 113 -12.21 6.01 -14.43
C THR A 113 -11.60 5.53 -13.11
N ALA A 114 -12.28 4.62 -12.41
CA ALA A 114 -11.76 4.03 -11.18
C ALA A 114 -10.55 3.13 -11.45
N LEU A 115 -10.51 2.39 -12.56
CA LEU A 115 -9.32 1.63 -12.96
C LEU A 115 -8.10 2.53 -13.14
N VAL A 116 -8.24 3.62 -13.91
CA VAL A 116 -7.15 4.59 -14.14
C VAL A 116 -6.71 5.24 -12.82
N ARG A 117 -7.67 5.63 -11.97
CA ARG A 117 -7.38 6.21 -10.64
C ARG A 117 -6.54 5.27 -9.79
N ILE A 118 -7.01 4.03 -9.62
CA ILE A 118 -6.34 3.02 -8.80
C ILE A 118 -4.96 2.73 -9.36
N TYR A 119 -4.84 2.55 -10.67
CA TYR A 119 -3.56 2.29 -11.31
C TYR A 119 -2.55 3.41 -11.05
N LEU A 120 -2.90 4.67 -11.36
CA LEU A 120 -1.99 5.80 -11.25
C LEU A 120 -1.65 6.10 -9.79
N LEU A 121 -2.65 6.24 -8.91
CA LEU A 121 -2.37 6.57 -7.53
C LEU A 121 -1.60 5.47 -6.79
N SER A 122 -1.71 4.19 -7.20
CA SER A 122 -0.87 3.10 -6.64
C SER A 122 0.61 3.22 -7.01
N ARG A 123 0.97 4.02 -8.03
CA ARG A 123 2.38 4.24 -8.40
C ARG A 123 3.14 4.98 -7.31
N ILE A 124 2.46 5.80 -6.51
CA ILE A 124 3.04 6.43 -5.31
C ILE A 124 3.53 5.36 -4.34
N ASP A 125 2.74 4.30 -4.12
CA ASP A 125 3.12 3.22 -3.20
C ASP A 125 4.37 2.49 -3.68
N LEU A 126 4.43 2.19 -4.97
CA LEU A 126 5.55 1.50 -5.60
C LEU A 126 6.81 2.36 -5.64
N MET A 127 6.66 3.67 -5.86
CA MET A 127 7.75 4.63 -5.78
C MET A 127 8.31 4.69 -4.35
N TRP A 128 7.44 4.83 -3.35
CA TRP A 128 7.83 4.92 -1.94
C TRP A 128 8.55 3.68 -1.44
N TRP A 129 8.11 2.50 -1.87
CA TRP A 129 8.61 1.22 -1.39
C TRP A 129 9.35 0.44 -2.46
N ARG A 130 9.97 1.14 -3.43
CA ARG A 130 10.74 0.54 -4.53
C ARG A 130 11.77 -0.49 -4.08
N ASP A 131 12.43 -0.26 -2.96
CA ASP A 131 13.48 -1.14 -2.44
C ASP A 131 12.94 -2.21 -1.47
N ALA A 132 11.63 -2.25 -1.24
CA ALA A 132 11.01 -3.24 -0.38
C ALA A 132 10.81 -4.58 -1.12
N PRO A 133 11.18 -5.72 -0.51
CA PRO A 133 10.96 -7.01 -1.14
C PRO A 133 9.47 -7.32 -1.25
N VAL A 134 9.06 -7.81 -2.41
CA VAL A 134 7.71 -8.31 -2.66
C VAL A 134 7.50 -9.64 -1.95
N LEU A 135 6.41 -9.77 -1.20
CA LEU A 135 5.88 -11.01 -0.65
C LEU A 135 5.31 -11.83 -1.82
N ARG A 136 6.08 -12.79 -2.33
CA ARG A 136 5.72 -13.56 -3.53
C ARG A 136 4.70 -14.64 -3.23
N THR A 137 4.85 -15.36 -2.12
CA THR A 137 4.03 -16.53 -1.77
C THR A 137 3.22 -16.33 -0.50
N ASP A 138 2.14 -17.09 -0.34
CA ASP A 138 1.32 -17.08 0.87
C ASP A 138 2.16 -17.46 2.11
N GLU A 139 3.08 -18.41 1.98
CA GLU A 139 4.01 -18.82 3.05
C GLU A 139 4.96 -17.69 3.46
N GLN A 140 5.40 -16.85 2.53
CA GLN A 140 6.21 -15.67 2.86
C GLN A 140 5.41 -14.69 3.72
N VAL A 141 4.12 -14.48 3.45
CA VAL A 141 3.28 -13.63 4.31
C VAL A 141 3.20 -14.19 5.73
N ASP A 142 3.14 -15.52 5.86
CA ASP A 142 3.01 -16.19 7.15
C ASP A 142 4.29 -16.23 7.99
N THR A 143 5.44 -16.23 7.33
CA THR A 143 6.75 -16.43 7.97
C THR A 143 7.62 -15.18 7.99
N HIS A 144 7.23 -14.10 7.31
CA HIS A 144 8.04 -12.89 7.22
C HIS A 144 8.29 -12.27 8.62
N PRO A 145 9.55 -12.03 9.01
CA PRO A 145 9.89 -11.61 10.37
C PRO A 145 9.35 -10.23 10.76
N ASP A 146 9.15 -9.35 9.78
CA ASP A 146 8.58 -8.01 10.01
C ASP A 146 7.04 -7.99 10.10
N LEU A 147 6.37 -9.09 9.74
CA LEU A 147 4.92 -9.20 9.82
C LEU A 147 4.52 -9.89 11.12
N ILE A 148 3.59 -9.28 11.85
CA ILE A 148 3.07 -9.80 13.10
C ILE A 148 1.65 -10.34 12.91
N ASP A 149 1.31 -11.38 13.65
CA ASP A 149 -0.04 -11.94 13.67
C ASP A 149 -0.95 -11.08 14.56
N LEU A 150 -1.98 -10.49 13.94
CA LEU A 150 -2.98 -9.68 14.62
C LEU A 150 -3.78 -10.48 15.65
N GLU A 151 -3.87 -11.81 15.52
CA GLU A 151 -4.61 -12.63 16.47
C GLU A 151 -4.02 -12.55 17.89
N TRP A 152 -2.69 -12.45 18.00
CA TRP A 152 -2.01 -12.27 19.29
C TRP A 152 -2.37 -10.94 19.95
N LEU A 153 -2.44 -9.86 19.16
CA LEU A 153 -2.83 -8.53 19.61
C LEU A 153 -4.32 -8.47 19.96
N ARG A 154 -5.16 -9.11 19.13
CA ARG A 154 -6.61 -9.19 19.33
C ARG A 154 -6.96 -9.84 20.66
N ARG A 155 -6.30 -10.95 21.02
CA ARG A 155 -6.52 -11.66 22.30
C ARG A 155 -6.13 -10.84 23.53
N ARG A 156 -5.23 -9.87 23.37
CA ARG A 156 -4.82 -8.94 24.43
C ARG A 156 -5.60 -7.61 24.41
N SER A 157 -6.58 -7.47 23.53
CA SER A 157 -7.32 -6.21 23.34
C SER A 157 -6.44 -5.02 22.96
N LEU A 158 -5.35 -5.27 22.23
CA LEU A 158 -4.38 -4.25 21.79
C LEU A 158 -4.70 -3.68 20.39
N LEU A 159 -5.84 -4.06 19.81
CA LEU A 159 -6.32 -3.56 18.53
C LEU A 159 -7.45 -2.56 18.74
N GLY A 160 -7.25 -1.32 18.28
CA GLY A 160 -8.30 -0.30 18.24
C GLY A 160 -9.30 -0.48 17.11
N PHE A 161 -8.97 -1.32 16.13
CA PHE A 161 -9.77 -1.58 14.94
C PHE A 161 -10.32 -3.02 14.92
N ARG A 162 -11.28 -3.25 14.03
CA ARG A 162 -11.89 -4.56 13.77
C ARG A 162 -11.47 -5.06 12.39
N TYR A 163 -11.37 -6.37 12.27
CA TYR A 163 -11.26 -7.06 11.00
C TYR A 163 -12.05 -8.37 11.09
N ARG A 164 -12.32 -8.98 9.95
CA ARG A 164 -12.91 -10.32 9.88
C ARG A 164 -12.07 -11.18 8.98
N GLU A 165 -11.69 -12.36 9.46
CA GLU A 165 -10.96 -13.35 8.67
C GLU A 165 -11.82 -13.90 7.53
N GLN A 166 -11.19 -14.13 6.38
CA GLN A 166 -11.86 -14.77 5.25
C GLN A 166 -12.16 -16.24 5.59
N PRO A 167 -13.40 -16.73 5.40
CA PRO A 167 -13.72 -18.11 5.69
C PRO A 167 -12.97 -19.08 4.75
N ALA A 168 -12.19 -20.00 5.33
CA ALA A 168 -11.40 -20.98 4.58
C ALA A 168 -12.25 -22.01 3.79
N GLY A 169 -13.56 -22.13 4.05
CA GLY A 169 -14.42 -23.17 3.46
C GLY A 169 -15.83 -22.72 3.04
N VAL A 170 -16.49 -23.54 2.21
CA VAL A 170 -17.85 -23.29 1.68
C VAL A 170 -18.88 -23.14 2.80
N LEU A 171 -18.79 -23.97 3.85
CA LEU A 171 -19.67 -23.90 5.02
C LEU A 171 -19.53 -22.57 5.77
N GLY A 172 -18.29 -22.10 5.95
CA GLY A 172 -18.03 -20.78 6.55
C GLY A 172 -18.58 -19.63 5.69
N ARG A 173 -18.56 -19.77 4.36
CA ARG A 173 -19.20 -18.81 3.44
C ARG A 173 -20.73 -18.86 3.52
N GLY A 174 -21.33 -20.04 3.68
CA GLY A 174 -22.78 -20.23 3.84
C GLY A 174 -23.33 -19.63 5.14
N VAL A 175 -22.70 -19.93 6.28
CA VAL A 175 -23.05 -19.34 7.59
C VAL A 175 -22.89 -17.82 7.55
N ARG A 176 -21.86 -17.31 6.86
CA ARG A 176 -21.68 -15.87 6.65
C ARG A 176 -22.81 -15.24 5.84
N GLY A 177 -23.20 -15.86 4.72
CA GLY A 177 -24.32 -15.38 3.91
C GLY A 177 -25.60 -15.28 4.72
N LEU A 178 -25.86 -16.25 5.61
CA LEU A 178 -27.01 -16.24 6.50
C LEU A 178 -26.92 -15.13 7.57
N ARG A 179 -25.77 -15.00 8.25
CA ARG A 179 -25.57 -13.96 9.28
C ARG A 179 -25.66 -12.54 8.71
N GLN A 180 -25.17 -12.32 7.49
CA GLN A 180 -25.28 -11.03 6.80
C GLN A 180 -26.72 -10.67 6.39
N ARG A 181 -27.58 -11.68 6.17
CA ARG A 181 -29.01 -11.47 5.91
C ARG A 181 -29.78 -11.18 7.19
N LEU A 182 -29.41 -11.81 8.29
CA LEU A 182 -30.09 -11.67 9.58
C LEU A 182 -29.66 -10.41 10.37
N VAL A 183 -28.39 -10.00 10.26
CA VAL A 183 -27.86 -8.82 10.97
C VAL A 183 -26.95 -8.00 10.03
N PRO A 184 -27.53 -7.31 9.04
CA PRO A 184 -26.76 -6.53 8.06
C PRO A 184 -26.01 -5.35 8.67
N GLU A 185 -26.29 -5.00 9.92
CA GLU A 185 -25.67 -3.92 10.68
C GLU A 185 -24.42 -4.36 11.45
N ALA A 186 -24.19 -5.66 11.65
CA ALA A 186 -23.10 -6.12 12.52
C ALA A 186 -21.70 -6.02 11.90
N ALA A 187 -21.61 -5.99 10.56
CA ALA A 187 -20.34 -5.95 9.85
C ALA A 187 -20.52 -5.57 8.37
N PRO A 188 -19.52 -4.96 7.74
CA PRO A 188 -19.53 -4.72 6.30
C PRO A 188 -19.54 -6.03 5.50
N ARG A 189 -19.97 -5.92 4.24
CA ARG A 189 -20.15 -7.06 3.32
C ARG A 189 -18.84 -7.47 2.61
N THR A 190 -17.68 -7.25 3.21
CA THR A 190 -16.39 -7.59 2.61
C THR A 190 -15.97 -9.04 2.81
N ALA A 191 -15.19 -9.57 1.85
CA ALA A 191 -14.68 -10.95 1.83
C ALA A 191 -13.99 -11.37 3.13
N GLY A 192 -13.42 -10.40 3.85
CA GLY A 192 -12.59 -10.61 5.02
C GLY A 192 -11.11 -10.65 4.63
N VAL A 193 -10.23 -10.52 5.62
CA VAL A 193 -8.79 -10.53 5.42
C VAL A 193 -8.31 -11.98 5.20
N PRO A 194 -7.64 -12.28 4.07
CA PRO A 194 -7.10 -13.62 3.79
C PRO A 194 -5.93 -13.96 4.72
N PHE A 195 -5.13 -12.96 5.09
CA PHE A 195 -4.01 -13.07 6.03
C PHE A 195 -4.24 -12.08 7.18
N ARG A 196 -4.03 -12.54 8.41
CA ARG A 196 -4.14 -11.70 9.62
C ARG A 196 -2.80 -11.08 10.00
N ARG A 197 -1.93 -10.84 9.02
CA ARG A 197 -0.56 -10.42 9.24
C ARG A 197 -0.30 -9.07 8.61
N THR A 198 0.42 -8.23 9.33
CA THR A 198 0.80 -6.89 8.85
C THR A 198 2.04 -6.39 9.59
N ARG A 199 2.62 -5.29 9.13
CA ARG A 199 3.78 -4.65 9.77
C ARG A 199 3.37 -3.95 11.08
N ARG A 200 4.32 -3.83 12.00
CA ARG A 200 4.10 -3.17 13.30
C ARG A 200 3.67 -1.70 13.14
N GLU A 201 4.28 -0.99 12.20
CA GLU A 201 3.93 0.40 11.90
C GLU A 201 2.50 0.54 11.38
N ILE A 202 2.02 -0.44 10.61
CA ILE A 202 0.64 -0.48 10.12
C ILE A 202 -0.34 -0.70 11.27
N VAL A 203 0.01 -1.52 12.26
CA VAL A 203 -0.81 -1.64 13.48
C VAL A 203 -0.89 -0.32 14.23
N ALA A 204 0.24 0.37 14.43
CA ALA A 204 0.24 1.68 15.08
C ALA A 204 -0.59 2.71 14.30
N LEU A 205 -0.45 2.74 12.96
CA LEU A 205 -1.26 3.61 12.10
C LEU A 205 -2.75 3.33 12.27
N LEU A 206 -3.16 2.06 12.22
CA LEU A 206 -4.56 1.67 12.36
C LEU A 206 -5.12 1.93 13.76
N ASN A 207 -4.31 1.78 14.81
CA ASN A 207 -4.69 2.14 16.18
C ASN A 207 -4.85 3.66 16.33
N ASP A 208 -3.92 4.45 15.78
CA ASP A 208 -4.02 5.91 15.73
C ASP A 208 -5.28 6.36 15.00
N LEU A 209 -5.52 5.83 13.79
CA LEU A 209 -6.72 6.09 12.99
C LEU A 209 -7.99 5.69 13.73
N ALA A 210 -8.01 4.53 14.37
CA ALA A 210 -9.18 4.06 15.11
C ALA A 210 -9.52 4.97 16.30
N ARG A 211 -8.51 5.47 17.03
CA ARG A 211 -8.70 6.42 18.13
C ARG A 211 -9.19 7.78 17.65
N GLU A 212 -8.65 8.27 16.54
CA GLU A 212 -9.09 9.51 15.93
C GLU A 212 -10.52 9.41 15.42
N PHE A 213 -10.83 8.34 14.69
CA PHE A 213 -12.17 8.06 14.19
C PHE A 213 -13.18 7.91 15.34
N ALA A 214 -12.85 7.17 16.39
CA ALA A 214 -13.75 7.01 17.55
C ALA A 214 -14.02 8.32 18.30
N ARG A 215 -13.11 9.30 18.27
CA ARG A 215 -13.30 10.63 18.88
C ARG A 215 -14.16 11.55 18.02
N SER A 216 -14.08 11.43 16.70
CA SER A 216 -14.72 12.34 15.76
C SER A 216 -16.04 11.81 15.18
N ALA A 217 -16.24 10.49 15.19
CA ALA A 217 -17.43 9.87 14.60
C ALA A 217 -18.69 10.13 15.44
N PRO A 218 -19.87 10.15 14.80
CA PRO A 218 -21.15 10.19 15.52
C PRO A 218 -21.28 9.09 16.58
N PRO A 219 -22.07 9.30 17.64
CA PRO A 219 -22.38 8.26 18.63
C PRO A 219 -22.89 6.97 17.96
N ASP A 220 -22.64 5.84 18.61
CA ASP A 220 -23.00 4.50 18.14
C ASP A 220 -22.33 4.03 16.83
N THR A 221 -21.37 4.81 16.30
CA THR A 221 -20.56 4.38 15.16
C THR A 221 -19.67 3.18 15.55
N PRO A 222 -19.70 2.08 14.78
CA PRO A 222 -18.81 0.95 15.01
C PRO A 222 -17.32 1.33 14.89
N PRO A 223 -16.41 0.64 15.60
CA PRO A 223 -14.97 0.89 15.48
C PRO A 223 -14.46 0.72 14.04
N LEU A 224 -13.33 1.37 13.72
CA LEU A 224 -12.68 1.30 12.40
C LEU A 224 -12.59 -0.14 11.88
N TRP A 225 -12.96 -0.35 10.62
CA TRP A 225 -13.02 -1.69 10.02
C TRP A 225 -12.01 -1.85 8.88
N VAL A 226 -11.12 -2.83 9.04
CA VAL A 226 -10.10 -3.20 8.06
C VAL A 226 -10.57 -4.40 7.23
N THR A 227 -10.45 -4.27 5.92
CA THR A 227 -10.99 -5.21 4.93
C THR A 227 -9.90 -5.99 4.21
N SER A 228 -8.69 -5.42 4.11
CA SER A 228 -7.50 -6.07 3.55
C SER A 228 -6.24 -5.65 4.30
N LEU A 229 -5.24 -6.52 4.31
CA LEU A 229 -3.93 -6.36 4.96
C LEU A 229 -2.84 -6.81 3.97
N ALA A 230 -1.62 -7.07 4.46
CA ALA A 230 -0.56 -7.66 3.64
C ALA A 230 -1.02 -9.00 3.04
N HIS A 231 -0.78 -9.18 1.75
CA HIS A 231 -1.06 -10.44 1.04
C HIS A 231 -0.04 -10.67 -0.07
N SER A 232 0.12 -11.92 -0.49
CA SER A 232 1.14 -12.29 -1.45
C SER A 232 0.79 -11.84 -2.89
N ALA A 233 1.82 -11.80 -3.75
CA ALA A 233 1.62 -11.66 -5.19
C ALA A 233 0.85 -12.86 -5.76
N GLU A 234 1.07 -14.07 -5.24
CA GLU A 234 0.31 -15.27 -5.62
C GLU A 234 -1.20 -15.08 -5.37
N HIS A 235 -1.58 -14.56 -4.20
CA HIS A 235 -2.95 -14.24 -3.86
C HIS A 235 -3.52 -13.20 -4.84
N GLN A 236 -2.75 -12.15 -5.15
CA GLN A 236 -3.16 -11.12 -6.10
C GLN A 236 -3.39 -11.68 -7.50
N TYR A 237 -2.50 -12.54 -8.01
CA TYR A 237 -2.71 -13.25 -9.27
C TYR A 237 -3.94 -14.15 -9.23
N ARG A 238 -4.21 -14.81 -8.09
CA ARG A 238 -5.40 -15.65 -7.90
C ARG A 238 -6.68 -14.82 -7.99
N LEU A 239 -6.74 -13.66 -7.34
CA LEU A 239 -7.85 -12.70 -7.45
C LEU A 239 -8.04 -12.23 -8.90
N ARG A 240 -6.94 -11.89 -9.58
CA ARG A 240 -6.97 -11.47 -10.99
C ARG A 240 -7.55 -12.55 -11.91
N ARG A 241 -7.17 -13.82 -11.73
CA ARG A 241 -7.75 -14.95 -12.50
C ARG A 241 -9.24 -15.16 -12.22
N LEU A 242 -9.73 -14.73 -11.07
CA LEU A 242 -11.15 -14.78 -10.70
C LEU A 242 -11.93 -13.56 -11.20
N GLY A 243 -11.30 -12.65 -11.96
CA GLY A 243 -11.93 -11.46 -12.53
C GLY A 243 -11.99 -10.26 -11.59
N TYR A 244 -11.32 -10.31 -10.42
CA TYR A 244 -11.22 -9.13 -9.56
C TYR A 244 -10.21 -8.13 -10.14
N PRO A 245 -10.44 -6.81 -9.97
CA PRO A 245 -9.52 -5.73 -10.37
C PRO A 245 -8.30 -5.68 -9.46
N ALA A 246 -7.46 -6.72 -9.50
CA ALA A 246 -6.31 -6.89 -8.65
C ALA A 246 -5.04 -6.39 -9.36
N MET A 247 -4.69 -5.12 -9.11
CA MET A 247 -3.53 -4.45 -9.71
C MET A 247 -2.21 -5.07 -9.24
N LEU A 248 -1.24 -5.12 -10.16
CA LEU A 248 0.12 -5.60 -9.90
C LEU A 248 1.16 -4.63 -10.50
N PRO A 249 2.25 -4.33 -9.78
CA PRO A 249 2.50 -4.67 -8.37
C PRO A 249 1.55 -3.89 -7.42
N SER A 250 1.48 -4.30 -6.15
CA SER A 250 0.57 -3.71 -5.15
C SER A 250 1.29 -3.45 -3.82
N GLY A 251 0.95 -2.33 -3.15
CA GLY A 251 1.46 -1.99 -1.82
C GLY A 251 1.14 -3.04 -0.75
N HIS A 252 0.06 -3.82 -0.92
CA HIS A 252 -0.25 -4.96 -0.04
C HIS A 252 0.80 -6.07 -0.15
N CYS A 253 1.32 -6.31 -1.35
CA CYS A 253 2.40 -7.28 -1.58
C CYS A 253 3.75 -6.82 -1.04
N LEU A 254 3.90 -5.53 -0.72
CA LEU A 254 5.07 -4.99 0.00
C LEU A 254 4.85 -4.98 1.53
N GLY A 255 3.62 -5.25 1.97
CA GLY A 255 3.19 -5.25 3.37
C GLY A 255 2.98 -3.86 3.97
N TRP A 256 2.92 -2.81 3.15
CA TRP A 256 2.81 -1.42 3.59
C TRP A 256 1.44 -0.80 3.36
N ALA A 257 0.49 -1.58 2.83
CA ALA A 257 -0.86 -1.11 2.56
C ALA A 257 -1.94 -1.97 3.23
N VAL A 258 -3.08 -1.32 3.44
CA VAL A 258 -4.30 -1.85 4.03
C VAL A 258 -5.51 -1.23 3.35
N ASP A 259 -6.62 -1.95 3.35
CA ASP A 259 -7.89 -1.39 2.91
C ASP A 259 -8.80 -1.21 4.11
N VAL A 260 -9.48 -0.07 4.16
CA VAL A 260 -10.48 0.23 5.18
C VAL A 260 -11.85 0.37 4.54
N GLU A 261 -12.87 -0.09 5.26
CA GLU A 261 -14.26 0.07 4.84
C GLU A 261 -14.67 1.55 4.89
N LEU A 262 -15.35 2.04 3.86
CA LEU A 262 -15.89 3.40 3.86
C LEU A 262 -17.38 3.45 3.57
N ALA A 263 -17.85 2.71 2.56
CA ALA A 263 -19.25 2.80 2.14
C ALA A 263 -20.24 2.34 3.22
N TRP A 264 -19.89 1.33 4.00
CA TRP A 264 -20.72 0.89 5.12
C TRP A 264 -20.91 1.99 6.17
N TYR A 265 -19.93 2.89 6.39
CA TYR A 265 -20.04 3.95 7.37
C TYR A 265 -21.03 5.07 6.99
N ALA A 266 -21.49 5.12 5.74
CA ALA A 266 -22.49 6.10 5.31
C ALA A 266 -23.79 5.98 6.12
N ARG A 267 -24.16 4.76 6.55
CA ARG A 267 -25.38 4.55 7.37
C ARG A 267 -25.28 5.09 8.79
N PHE A 268 -24.07 5.34 9.29
CA PHE A 268 -23.83 5.91 10.61
C PHE A 268 -23.51 7.41 10.53
N GLY A 269 -23.61 8.02 9.33
CA GLY A 269 -23.16 9.39 9.11
C GLY A 269 -21.65 9.59 9.31
N ALA A 270 -20.86 8.51 9.27
CA ALA A 270 -19.45 8.51 9.64
C ALA A 270 -18.50 8.33 8.43
N ARG A 271 -19.04 8.14 7.22
CA ARG A 271 -18.24 7.99 5.99
C ARG A 271 -17.32 9.18 5.78
N ASP A 272 -17.89 10.38 5.78
CA ASP A 272 -17.14 11.60 5.44
C ASP A 272 -16.14 11.96 6.54
N VAL A 273 -16.47 11.69 7.81
CA VAL A 273 -15.53 11.82 8.93
C VAL A 273 -14.28 10.94 8.72
N LEU A 274 -14.46 9.68 8.34
CA LEU A 274 -13.33 8.80 8.07
C LEU A 274 -12.54 9.25 6.83
N ALA A 275 -13.24 9.69 5.77
CA ALA A 275 -12.62 10.22 4.57
C ALA A 275 -11.75 11.45 4.87
N GLU A 276 -12.26 12.41 5.65
CA GLU A 276 -11.55 13.62 6.07
C GLU A 276 -10.28 13.30 6.87
N ILE A 277 -10.37 12.37 7.83
CA ILE A 277 -9.20 11.92 8.60
C ILE A 277 -8.12 11.34 7.68
N LEU A 278 -8.50 10.47 6.74
CA LEU A 278 -7.58 9.82 5.81
C LEU A 278 -6.94 10.85 4.86
N LEU A 279 -7.73 11.75 4.29
CA LEU A 279 -7.24 12.80 3.39
C LEU A 279 -6.37 13.82 4.12
N ALA A 280 -6.66 14.16 5.38
CA ALA A 280 -5.81 15.02 6.19
C ALA A 280 -4.43 14.40 6.41
N ARG A 281 -4.37 13.08 6.65
CA ARG A 281 -3.09 12.36 6.76
C ARG A 281 -2.36 12.22 5.43
N GLN A 282 -3.08 12.13 4.31
CA GLN A 282 -2.48 12.18 2.99
C GLN A 282 -1.85 13.54 2.70
N ALA A 283 -2.56 14.63 3.03
CA ALA A 283 -2.04 16.00 2.93
C ALA A 283 -0.84 16.25 3.85
N ALA A 284 -0.80 15.60 5.02
CA ALA A 284 0.36 15.61 5.91
C ALA A 284 1.54 14.74 5.43
N GLY A 285 1.40 14.04 4.29
CA GLY A 285 2.43 13.16 3.75
C GLY A 285 2.65 11.87 4.53
N GLU A 286 1.70 11.47 5.39
CA GLU A 286 1.83 10.27 6.22
C GLU A 286 1.39 9.00 5.49
N VAL A 287 0.42 9.12 4.58
CA VAL A 287 -0.18 7.99 3.85
C VAL A 287 -0.49 8.38 2.42
N ASN A 288 -0.63 7.38 1.55
CA ASN A 288 -1.31 7.51 0.27
C ASN A 288 -2.69 6.89 0.39
N VAL A 289 -3.72 7.60 -0.06
CA VAL A 289 -5.11 7.18 0.00
C VAL A 289 -5.66 7.09 -1.41
N ILE A 290 -6.33 5.98 -1.72
CA ILE A 290 -6.96 5.74 -3.02
C ILE A 290 -8.41 5.33 -2.80
N ASP A 291 -9.33 6.06 -3.42
CA ASP A 291 -10.75 5.69 -3.44
C ASP A 291 -10.99 4.52 -4.41
N GLU A 292 -11.20 3.33 -3.85
CA GLU A 292 -11.58 2.12 -4.59
C GLU A 292 -13.09 1.85 -4.54
N GLY A 293 -13.90 2.85 -4.15
CA GLY A 293 -15.35 2.80 -4.12
C GLY A 293 -15.89 2.44 -2.74
N SER A 294 -16.10 1.13 -2.48
CA SER A 294 -16.65 0.69 -1.18
C SER A 294 -15.62 0.74 -0.06
N THR A 295 -14.35 0.55 -0.43
CA THR A 295 -13.19 0.53 0.45
C THR A 295 -12.19 1.55 -0.03
N TRP A 296 -11.43 2.11 0.89
CA TRP A 296 -10.31 3.00 0.57
C TRP A 296 -9.01 2.29 0.88
N HIS A 297 -8.12 2.32 -0.09
CA HIS A 297 -6.75 1.84 0.08
C HIS A 297 -5.93 2.87 0.82
N VAL A 298 -5.10 2.41 1.74
CA VAL A 298 -4.22 3.23 2.56
C VAL A 298 -2.83 2.60 2.58
N CYS A 299 -1.84 3.28 1.98
CA CYS A 299 -0.45 2.88 2.02
C CYS A 299 0.36 3.82 2.91
N LEU A 300 1.18 3.27 3.80
CA LEU A 300 2.02 4.07 4.69
C LEU A 300 3.18 4.73 3.94
N ALA A 301 3.41 6.03 4.18
CA ALA A 301 4.58 6.73 3.65
C ALA A 301 5.86 6.35 4.41
N PRO A 302 7.02 6.22 3.74
CA PRO A 302 8.30 5.95 4.40
C PRO A 302 8.67 6.98 5.48
N ALA A 303 8.29 8.25 5.27
CA ALA A 303 8.56 9.35 6.20
C ALA A 303 7.90 9.16 7.58
N ALA A 304 6.72 8.52 7.63
CA ALA A 304 5.98 8.29 8.87
C ALA A 304 6.42 7.00 9.61
N ARG A 305 7.25 6.15 8.98
CA ARG A 305 7.64 4.84 9.50
C ARG A 305 8.31 4.91 10.89
N ALA A 306 9.28 5.80 11.06
CA ALA A 306 10.03 5.89 12.32
C ALA A 306 9.13 6.26 13.49
N ARG A 307 8.27 7.27 13.31
CA ARG A 307 7.29 7.71 14.31
C ARG A 307 6.35 6.57 14.71
N LEU A 308 5.77 5.89 13.73
CA LEU A 308 4.82 4.80 13.97
C LEU A 308 5.47 3.57 14.57
N ARG A 309 6.73 3.29 14.22
CA ARG A 309 7.52 2.23 14.86
C ARG A 309 7.70 2.51 16.35
N SER A 310 8.10 3.74 16.71
CA SER A 310 8.23 4.13 18.11
C SER A 310 6.89 4.11 18.84
N ALA A 311 5.80 4.54 18.20
CA ALA A 311 4.45 4.46 18.77
C ALA A 311 4.03 3.01 19.06
N TYR A 312 4.28 2.09 18.12
CA TYR A 312 4.04 0.67 18.33
C TYR A 312 4.84 0.14 19.53
N GLU A 313 6.14 0.45 19.59
CA GLU A 313 7.01 -0.03 20.66
C GLU A 313 6.60 0.51 22.03
N ALA A 314 6.16 1.76 22.11
CA ALA A 314 5.63 2.37 23.33
C ALA A 314 4.33 1.71 23.81
N GLU A 315 3.42 1.36 22.89
CA GLU A 315 2.15 0.69 23.23
C GLU A 315 2.32 -0.79 23.60
N MET A 316 3.36 -1.44 23.08
CA MET A 316 3.51 -2.91 23.14
C MET A 316 4.63 -3.37 24.08
N GLY A 317 5.50 -2.45 24.50
CA GLY A 317 6.56 -2.67 25.48
C GLY A 317 6.15 -2.44 26.93
N SER A 318 4.96 -1.88 27.16
CA SER A 318 4.30 -1.76 28.48
C SER A 318 3.50 -3.00 28.83
#